data_AF-A0A522M9L9-F1
#
_entry.id   AF-A0A522M9L9-F1
#
_cell.length_a   1.000
_cell.length_b   1.000
_cell.length_c   1.000
_cell.angle_alpha   90.00
_cell.angle_beta   90.00
_cell.angle_gamma   90.00
#
_symmetry.space_group_name_H-M   'P 1'
#
loop_
_entity.id
_entity.type
_entity.pdbx_description
1 polymer ?
#
loop_
_entity_poly.entity_id
_entity_poly.type
_entity_poly.pdbx_seq_one_letter_code
_entity_poly.pdbx_strand_id
1 'polypeptide(L)' 'DALVRLAALAAANPEIAECDVNPLLVLDEGRGCVAVDARIRLTP' A
#
# COMPACT_ATOMS: atom_id res chain seq x y z
N ASP A 1 9.22 5.92 -2.38
CA ASP A 1 9.41 4.81 -1.42
C ASP A 1 8.15 4.03 -1.09
N ALA A 2 7.11 4.63 -0.52
CA ALA A 2 5.93 3.88 -0.03
C ALA A 2 5.27 3.02 -1.11
N LEU A 3 5.03 3.55 -2.32
CA LEU A 3 4.46 2.80 -3.43
C LEU A 3 5.36 1.63 -3.89
N VAL A 4 6.68 1.83 -3.90
CA VAL A 4 7.64 0.77 -4.28
C VAL A 4 7.65 -0.35 -3.24
N ARG A 5 7.56 0.00 -1.95
CA ARG A 5 7.45 -0.99 -0.86
C ARG A 5 6.11 -1.73 -0.90
N LEU A 6 5.02 -1.03 -1.22
CA LEU A 6 3.71 -1.65 -1.42
C LEU A 6 3.70 -2.59 -2.63
N ALA A 7 4.34 -2.19 -3.73
CA ALA A 7 4.50 -3.05 -4.91
C ALA A 7 5.37 -4.27 -4.60
N ALA A 8 6.45 -4.11 -3.82
CA ALA A 8 7.29 -5.22 -3.38
C ALA A 8 6.53 -6.19 -2.46
N LEU A 9 5.67 -5.69 -1.56
CA LEU A 9 4.77 -6.50 -0.75
C LEU A 9 3.83 -7.33 -1.63
N ALA A 10 3.16 -6.69 -2.60
CA ALA A 10 2.26 -7.40 -3.52
C ALA A 10 3.01 -8.46 -4.36
N ALA A 11 4.20 -8.13 -4.86
CA ALA A 11 5.02 -9.08 -5.63
C ALA A 11 5.50 -10.28 -4.78
N ALA A 12 5.72 -10.08 -3.48
CA ALA A 12 6.16 -11.13 -2.57
C ALA A 12 5.02 -12.06 -2.08
N ASN A 13 3.75 -11.68 -2.27
CA ASN A 13 2.58 -12.43 -1.81
C ASN A 13 1.63 -12.64 -3.01
N PRO A 14 1.82 -13.72 -3.81
CA PRO A 14 1.08 -13.95 -5.05
C PRO A 14 -0.45 -14.05 -4.88
N GLU A 15 -0.93 -14.33 -3.68
CA GLU A 15 -2.35 -14.34 -3.32
C GLU A 15 -2.96 -12.94 -3.32
N ILE A 16 -2.17 -11.87 -3.24
CA ILE A 16 -2.66 -10.49 -3.32
C ILE A 16 -3.02 -10.19 -4.78
N ALA A 17 -4.32 -10.13 -5.05
CA ALA A 17 -4.85 -9.84 -6.37
C ALA A 17 -4.99 -8.34 -6.63
N GLU A 18 -5.14 -7.53 -5.58
CA GLU A 18 -5.32 -6.07 -5.68
C GLU A 18 -4.97 -5.39 -4.36
N CYS A 19 -4.31 -4.22 -4.44
CA CYS A 19 -4.12 -3.30 -3.32
C CYS A 19 -4.66 -1.93 -3.71
N ASP A 20 -5.63 -1.42 -2.96
CA ASP A 20 -6.18 -0.07 -3.09
C ASP A 20 -5.91 0.69 -1.78
N VAL A 21 -5.34 1.89 -1.89
CA VAL A 21 -5.02 2.75 -0.74
C VAL A 21 -5.61 4.12 -1.01
N ASN A 22 -6.63 4.48 -0.24
CA ASN A 22 -7.30 5.76 -0.40
C ASN A 22 -7.99 6.20 0.91
N PRO A 23 -7.55 7.29 1.57
CA PRO A 23 -6.48 8.19 1.19
C PRO A 23 -5.10 7.73 1.69
N LEU A 24 -4.05 8.04 0.90
CA LEU A 24 -2.66 8.06 1.35
C LEU A 24 -2.30 9.49 1.77
N LEU A 25 -2.21 9.74 3.07
CA LEU A 25 -1.85 11.05 3.60
C LEU A 25 -0.34 11.22 3.65
N VAL A 26 0.17 12.27 3.02
CA VAL A 26 1.55 12.72 3.19
C VAL A 26 1.62 13.58 4.44
N LEU A 27 2.53 13.26 5.34
CA LEU A 27 2.76 13.99 6.58
C LEU A 27 3.73 15.15 6.34
N ASP A 28 4.02 15.92 7.38
CA ASP A 28 5.02 16.99 7.31
C ASP A 28 6.38 16.47 6.80
N GLU A 29 7.21 17.38 6.30
CA GLU A 29 8.51 17.04 5.73
C GLU A 29 9.33 16.15 6.68
N GLY A 30 9.92 15.08 6.12
CA GLY A 30 10.70 14.09 6.87
C GLY A 30 9.88 13.05 7.65
N ARG A 31 8.54 13.15 7.68
CA ARG A 31 7.67 12.21 8.42
C ARG A 31 7.03 11.11 7.57
N GLY A 32 7.19 11.17 6.25
CA GLY A 32 6.71 10.15 5.33
C GLY A 32 5.21 10.25 5.04
N CYS A 33 4.52 9.11 4.95
CA CYS A 33 3.10 9.04 4.64
C CYS A 33 2.41 7.90 5.39
N VAL A 34 1.09 8.00 5.56
CA VAL A 34 0.25 6.98 6.21
C VAL A 34 -0.94 6.65 5.33
N ALA A 35 -1.21 5.35 5.16
CA ALA A 35 -2.48 4.89 4.60
C ALA A 35 -3.54 4.98 5.70
N VAL A 36 -4.55 5.84 5.52
CA VAL A 36 -5.64 5.97 6.49
C VAL A 36 -6.64 4.83 6.34
N ASP A 37 -6.84 4.41 5.10
CA ASP A 37 -7.63 3.26 4.70
C ASP A 37 -6.88 2.47 3.63
N ALA A 38 -7.09 1.15 3.62
CA ALA A 38 -6.52 0.24 2.64
C ALA A 38 -7.43 -0.97 2.45
N ARG A 39 -7.68 -1.33 1.19
CA ARG A 39 -8.38 -2.56 0.80
C ARG A 39 -7.40 -3.46 0.06
N ILE A 40 -7.27 -4.70 0.54
CA ILE A 40 -6.49 -5.75 -0.12
C ILE A 40 -7.47 -6.84 -0.54
N ARG A 41 -7.46 -7.18 -1.84
CA ARG A 41 -8.23 -8.31 -2.37
C ARG A 41 -7.29 -9.49 -2.57
N LEU A 42 -7.72 -10.65 -2.11
CA LEU A 42 -7.01 -11.90 -2.35
C LEU A 42 -7.58 -12.64 -3.56
N THR A 43 -6.77 -13.49 -4.17
CA THR A 43 -7.27 -14.53 -5.09
C THR A 43 -8.22 -15.48 -4.33
N PRO A 44 -9.20 -16.09 -5.02
CA PRO A 44 -10.09 -17.08 -4.42
C PRO A 44 -9.36 -18.24 -3.74
#